data_AF-I8IFN6-F1
#
_entry.id   AF-I8IFN6-F1
#
_cell.length_a   1.000
_cell.length_b   1.000
_cell.length_c   1.000
_cell.angle_alpha   90.00
_cell.angle_beta   90.00
_cell.angle_gamma   90.00
#
_symmetry.space_group_name_H-M   'P 1'
#
loop_
_entity.id
_entity.type
_entity.pdbx_description
1 polymer ?
#
loop_
_entity_poly.entity_id
_entity_poly.type
_entity_poly.pdbx_seq_one_letter_code
_entity_poly.pdbx_strand_id
1 'polypeptide(L)'
;MTREEAPPAFNLTDIDRQVLAQTDEEFVLHDWEDLKAIIARNDLGILKRKPSDLKRYLAWTADIKAQYGTITNYICQRRLGWHLPDPDTTTTGGATTDSGAVFPFKNPTPFADPADYKILRNDWPYGVTPDINHLVVWLRTPVPVKPENGDVTDESRALIEDFVQRTFVARLAQEGKRFADPKEHVLWFKNWTALQSVRSLEHMHVLVRGVPEHILREWTGEELLKN
;
A
#
# COMPACT_ATOMS: atom_id res chain seq x y z
N MET A 1 -28.60 20.26 19.35
CA MET A 1 -27.55 20.75 18.45
C MET A 1 -26.93 19.56 17.77
N THR A 2 -27.37 19.26 16.55
CA THR A 2 -26.73 18.30 15.66
C THR A 2 -25.34 18.83 15.36
N ARG A 3 -24.31 18.11 15.81
CA ARG A 3 -22.92 18.37 15.45
C ARG A 3 -22.85 18.17 13.94
N GLU A 4 -22.71 19.25 13.16
CA GLU A 4 -22.45 19.14 11.73
C GLU A 4 -21.22 18.25 11.56
N GLU A 5 -21.42 17.07 10.97
CA GLU A 5 -20.32 16.19 10.63
C GLU A 5 -19.46 16.91 9.59
N ALA A 6 -18.19 17.17 9.95
CA ALA A 6 -17.23 17.72 9.01
C ALA A 6 -17.20 16.83 7.74
N PRO A 7 -17.09 17.43 6.53
CA PRO A 7 -17.05 16.66 5.31
C PRO A 7 -15.91 15.62 5.37
N PRO A 8 -16.12 14.40 4.84
CA PRO A 8 -15.14 13.33 4.94
C PRO A 8 -13.82 13.76 4.30
N ALA A 9 -12.71 13.28 4.86
CA ALA A 9 -11.37 13.69 4.43
C ALA A 9 -11.04 13.32 2.97
N PHE A 10 -11.88 12.51 2.31
CA PHE A 10 -11.93 12.27 0.88
C PHE A 10 -13.39 12.03 0.45
N ASN A 11 -13.69 12.19 -0.83
CA ASN A 11 -15.01 11.87 -1.37
C ASN A 11 -15.28 10.37 -1.18
N LEU A 12 -16.22 10.04 -0.29
CA LEU A 12 -16.69 8.67 -0.10
C LEU A 12 -17.39 8.20 -1.37
N THR A 13 -16.94 7.07 -1.90
CA THR A 13 -17.64 6.37 -2.98
C THR A 13 -18.94 5.76 -2.47
N ASP A 14 -19.85 5.40 -3.37
CA ASP A 14 -21.08 4.69 -2.98
C ASP A 14 -20.77 3.37 -2.27
N ILE A 15 -19.68 2.71 -2.65
CA ILE A 15 -19.21 1.48 -2.00
C ILE A 15 -18.73 1.78 -0.57
N ASP A 16 -18.01 2.88 -0.35
CA ASP A 16 -17.59 3.26 1.01
C ASP A 16 -18.80 3.54 1.90
N ARG A 17 -19.85 4.17 1.35
CA ARG A 17 -21.11 4.41 2.06
C ARG A 17 -21.82 3.10 2.43
N GLN A 18 -21.85 2.13 1.50
CA GLN A 18 -22.41 0.81 1.76
C GLN A 18 -21.66 0.08 2.88
N VAL A 19 -20.32 0.10 2.86
CA VAL A 19 -19.50 -0.48 3.93
C VAL A 19 -19.76 0.21 5.27
N LEU A 20 -19.84 1.53 5.31
CA LEU A 20 -20.11 2.28 6.55
C LEU A 20 -21.49 2.01 7.14
N ALA A 21 -22.46 1.57 6.32
CA ALA A 21 -23.81 1.21 6.74
C ALA A 21 -23.89 -0.19 7.36
N GLN A 22 -22.86 -1.02 7.24
CA GLN A 22 -22.79 -2.37 7.81
C GLN A 22 -22.18 -2.38 9.21
N THR A 23 -22.48 -3.43 9.97
CA THR A 23 -21.70 -3.79 11.17
C THR A 23 -20.46 -4.59 10.82
N ASP A 24 -19.56 -4.69 11.79
CA ASP A 24 -18.33 -5.47 11.68
C ASP A 24 -18.59 -6.97 11.52
N GLU A 25 -19.72 -7.46 12.05
CA GLU A 25 -20.17 -8.84 11.98
C GLU A 25 -20.83 -9.18 10.63
N GLU A 26 -21.43 -8.18 9.98
CA GLU A 26 -22.03 -8.30 8.63
C GLU A 26 -20.96 -8.28 7.53
N PHE A 27 -19.80 -7.67 7.82
CA PHE A 27 -18.71 -7.58 6.86
C PHE A 27 -18.03 -8.93 6.65
N VAL A 28 -18.08 -9.43 5.42
CA VAL A 28 -17.37 -10.65 5.02
C VAL A 28 -15.90 -10.33 4.74
N LEU A 29 -15.00 -10.94 5.50
CA LEU A 29 -13.56 -10.81 5.28
C LEU A 29 -13.14 -11.47 3.97
N HIS A 30 -12.22 -10.85 3.25
CA HIS A 30 -11.58 -11.45 2.09
C HIS A 30 -10.62 -12.56 2.54
N ASP A 31 -10.91 -13.80 2.12
CA ASP A 31 -9.97 -14.91 2.26
C ASP A 31 -8.95 -14.93 1.12
N TRP A 32 -8.00 -15.87 1.19
CA TRP A 32 -6.91 -15.94 0.22
C TRP A 32 -7.37 -16.24 -1.21
N GLU A 33 -8.36 -17.12 -1.38
CA GLU A 33 -8.82 -17.50 -2.72
C GLU A 33 -9.65 -16.38 -3.36
N ASP A 34 -10.45 -15.68 -2.54
CA ASP A 34 -11.14 -14.46 -2.97
C ASP A 34 -10.12 -13.38 -3.42
N LEU A 35 -9.06 -13.14 -2.63
CA LEU A 35 -8.01 -12.19 -3.01
C LEU A 35 -7.29 -12.59 -4.31
N LYS A 36 -6.96 -13.88 -4.50
CA LYS A 36 -6.39 -14.39 -5.76
C LYS A 36 -7.32 -14.05 -6.92
N ALA A 37 -8.62 -14.30 -6.76
CA ALA A 37 -9.60 -14.09 -7.80
C ALA A 37 -9.81 -12.60 -8.12
N ILE A 38 -9.85 -11.74 -7.10
CA ILE A 38 -9.96 -10.28 -7.25
C ILE A 38 -8.75 -9.71 -8.00
N ILE A 39 -7.54 -10.09 -7.60
CA ILE A 39 -6.29 -9.60 -8.20
C ILE A 39 -6.15 -10.11 -9.63
N ALA A 40 -6.48 -11.37 -9.90
CA ALA A 40 -6.43 -11.94 -11.25
C ALA A 40 -7.37 -11.21 -12.25
N ARG A 41 -8.51 -10.70 -11.77
CA ARG A 41 -9.45 -9.89 -12.56
C ARG A 41 -9.09 -8.40 -12.58
N ASN A 42 -8.07 -7.98 -11.82
CA ASN A 42 -7.74 -6.59 -11.55
C ASN A 42 -8.92 -5.76 -10.99
N ASP A 43 -9.84 -6.38 -10.25
CA ASP A 43 -11.03 -5.71 -9.71
C ASP A 43 -10.78 -5.13 -8.31
N LEU A 44 -9.73 -4.30 -8.22
CA LEU A 44 -9.20 -3.80 -6.94
C LEU A 44 -10.20 -2.90 -6.19
N GLY A 45 -11.25 -2.43 -6.87
CA GLY A 45 -12.33 -1.65 -6.28
C GLY A 45 -13.15 -2.41 -5.25
N ILE A 46 -13.08 -3.75 -5.23
CA ILE A 46 -13.73 -4.64 -4.25
C ILE A 46 -12.98 -4.67 -2.91
N LEU A 47 -11.68 -4.40 -2.90
CA LEU A 47 -10.88 -4.49 -1.69
C LEU A 47 -11.26 -3.37 -0.71
N LYS A 48 -11.93 -3.74 0.38
CA LYS A 48 -12.43 -2.78 1.39
C LYS A 48 -11.86 -3.06 2.77
N ARG A 49 -11.92 -2.02 3.59
CA ARG A 49 -11.66 -2.12 5.02
C ARG A 49 -12.92 -2.56 5.74
N LYS A 50 -12.75 -3.20 6.89
CA LYS A 50 -13.85 -3.45 7.82
C LYS A 50 -14.56 -2.13 8.17
N PRO A 51 -15.88 -2.11 8.45
CA PRO A 51 -16.60 -0.87 8.75
C PRO A 51 -15.99 -0.05 9.89
N SER A 52 -15.59 -0.69 11.00
CA SER A 52 -14.90 -0.03 12.11
C SER A 52 -13.53 0.53 11.71
N ASP A 53 -12.76 -0.18 10.89
CA ASP A 53 -11.48 0.27 10.37
C ASP A 53 -11.63 1.47 9.44
N LEU A 54 -12.66 1.46 8.58
CA LEU A 54 -12.95 2.58 7.70
C LEU A 54 -13.33 3.83 8.51
N LYS A 55 -14.16 3.69 9.56
CA LYS A 55 -14.50 4.80 10.47
C LYS A 55 -13.25 5.37 11.15
N ARG A 56 -12.40 4.50 11.70
CA ARG A 56 -11.13 4.89 12.33
C ARG A 56 -10.17 5.55 11.34
N TYR A 57 -10.10 5.04 10.12
CA TYR A 57 -9.26 5.59 9.05
C TYR A 57 -9.71 7.00 8.67
N LEU A 58 -11.01 7.24 8.57
CA LEU A 58 -11.58 8.55 8.27
C LEU A 58 -11.24 9.58 9.36
N ALA A 59 -11.43 9.21 10.63
CA ALA A 59 -11.07 10.05 11.77
C ALA A 59 -9.56 10.35 11.80
N TRP A 60 -8.73 9.32 11.68
CA TRP A 60 -7.28 9.47 11.60
C TRP A 60 -6.85 10.36 10.43
N THR A 61 -7.48 10.22 9.27
CA THR A 61 -7.13 11.03 8.10
C THR A 61 -7.40 12.50 8.34
N ALA A 62 -8.52 12.84 9.00
CA ALA A 62 -8.83 14.23 9.36
C ALA A 62 -7.76 14.80 10.31
N ASP A 63 -7.39 14.04 11.35
CA ASP A 63 -6.39 14.46 12.33
C ASP A 63 -5.00 14.64 11.70
N ILE A 64 -4.59 13.70 10.84
CA ILE A 64 -3.29 13.76 10.15
C ILE A 64 -3.24 14.93 9.18
N LYS A 65 -4.31 15.21 8.43
CA LYS A 65 -4.37 16.39 7.56
C LYS A 65 -4.30 17.69 8.37
N ALA A 66 -4.94 17.75 9.53
CA ALA A 66 -4.86 18.92 10.40
C ALA A 66 -3.44 19.14 10.94
N GLN A 67 -2.71 18.06 11.28
CA GLN A 67 -1.38 18.14 11.88
C GLN A 67 -0.24 18.30 10.87
N TYR A 68 -0.31 17.61 9.73
CA TYR A 68 0.79 17.50 8.75
C TYR A 68 0.46 18.16 7.42
N GLY A 69 -0.75 18.70 7.24
CA GLY A 69 -1.26 19.24 5.98
C GLY A 69 -1.71 18.16 4.98
N THR A 70 -0.89 17.13 4.78
CA THR A 70 -1.20 15.99 3.89
C THR A 70 -0.81 14.66 4.51
N ILE A 71 -1.48 13.58 4.07
CA ILE A 71 -1.10 12.20 4.42
C ILE A 71 0.32 11.92 3.94
N THR A 72 0.68 12.40 2.74
CA THR A 72 2.03 12.29 2.17
C THR A 72 3.10 12.84 3.11
N ASN A 73 2.89 14.03 3.67
CA ASN A 73 3.82 14.64 4.62
C ASN A 73 3.99 13.77 5.85
N TYR A 74 2.88 13.27 6.41
CA TYR A 74 2.94 12.35 7.55
C TYR A 74 3.73 11.09 7.22
N ILE A 75 3.44 10.43 6.10
CA ILE A 75 4.12 9.19 5.71
C ILE A 75 5.62 9.44 5.50
N CYS A 76 5.98 10.49 4.76
CA CYS A 76 7.38 10.85 4.53
C CYS A 76 8.12 11.10 5.86
N GLN A 77 7.57 11.95 6.73
CA GLN A 77 8.23 12.39 7.96
C GLN A 77 8.24 11.32 9.05
N ARG A 78 7.14 10.58 9.22
CA ARG A 78 6.91 9.70 10.38
C ARG A 78 7.12 8.22 10.07
N ARG A 79 6.95 7.80 8.81
CA ARG A 79 7.05 6.38 8.42
C ARG A 79 8.28 6.08 7.59
N LEU A 80 8.55 6.90 6.59
CA LEU A 80 9.63 6.65 5.64
C LEU A 80 10.96 7.28 6.09
N GLY A 81 10.91 8.39 6.84
CA GLY A 81 12.09 9.20 7.11
C GLY A 81 12.63 9.87 5.85
N TRP A 82 11.76 10.10 4.87
CA TRP A 82 12.11 10.70 3.59
C TRP A 82 11.87 12.21 3.65
N HIS A 83 12.90 12.99 3.32
CA HIS A 83 12.77 14.43 3.19
C HIS A 83 12.04 14.74 1.89
N LEU A 84 10.99 15.56 1.99
CA LEU A 84 10.34 16.14 0.83
C LEU A 84 11.29 17.19 0.22
N PRO A 85 11.35 17.31 -1.12
CA PRO A 85 12.10 18.39 -1.76
C PRO A 85 11.60 19.74 -1.26
N ASP A 86 12.52 20.70 -1.08
CA ASP A 86 12.15 22.08 -0.79
C ASP A 86 11.41 22.65 -2.02
N PRO A 87 10.31 23.41 -1.86
CA PRO A 87 9.55 23.95 -2.99
C PRO A 87 10.40 24.78 -3.96
N ASP A 88 11.50 25.36 -3.47
CA ASP A 88 12.41 26.22 -4.23
C ASP A 88 13.56 25.46 -4.93
N THR A 89 13.72 24.16 -4.67
CA THR A 89 14.78 23.35 -5.28
C THR A 89 14.27 22.58 -6.50
N THR A 90 14.20 23.25 -7.65
CA THR A 90 14.07 22.59 -8.96
C THR A 90 15.41 21.95 -9.33
N THR A 91 15.65 20.73 -8.87
CA THR A 91 16.77 19.92 -9.36
C THR A 91 16.44 19.36 -10.74
N THR A 92 17.30 19.74 -11.69
CA THR A 92 17.41 19.22 -13.06
C THR A 92 17.64 17.71 -13.04
N GLY A 93 16.57 16.94 -13.25
CA GLY A 93 16.64 15.47 -13.41
C GLY A 93 15.33 14.71 -13.23
N GLY A 94 14.29 15.33 -12.66
CA GLY A 94 12.96 14.72 -12.56
C GLY A 94 12.20 14.83 -13.88
N ALA A 95 11.89 13.71 -14.52
CA ALA A 95 10.90 13.67 -15.58
C ALA A 95 9.57 14.18 -15.03
N THR A 96 9.06 15.28 -15.57
CA THR A 96 7.78 15.86 -15.21
C THR A 96 6.68 14.98 -15.80
N THR A 97 6.14 14.07 -14.99
CA THR A 97 4.80 13.51 -15.21
C THR A 97 3.85 14.20 -14.24
N ASP A 98 2.60 14.43 -14.66
CA ASP A 98 1.53 15.19 -13.98
C ASP A 98 1.07 14.60 -12.62
N SER A 99 1.95 13.99 -11.83
CA SER A 99 1.62 13.25 -10.62
C SER A 99 2.76 13.29 -9.61
N GLY A 100 2.60 14.08 -8.55
CA GLY A 100 3.32 13.91 -7.27
C GLY A 100 4.67 14.61 -7.13
N ALA A 101 5.14 14.64 -5.88
CA ALA A 101 6.48 15.13 -5.54
C ALA A 101 7.53 14.16 -6.07
N VAL A 102 8.53 14.67 -6.81
CA VAL A 102 9.66 13.86 -7.28
C VAL A 102 10.64 13.67 -6.13
N PHE A 103 10.80 12.44 -5.66
CA PHE A 103 11.80 12.12 -4.64
C PHE A 103 13.15 11.85 -5.29
N PRO A 104 14.28 12.36 -4.75
CA PRO A 104 15.59 11.98 -5.23
C PRO A 104 15.80 10.49 -4.98
N PHE A 105 16.23 9.75 -6.01
CA PHE A 105 16.53 8.33 -5.98
C PHE A 105 17.96 8.08 -6.48
N LYS A 106 18.57 6.96 -6.06
CA LYS A 106 19.92 6.56 -6.46
C LYS A 106 19.93 5.82 -7.80
N ASN A 107 18.89 5.04 -8.08
CA ASN A 107 18.76 4.28 -9.31
C ASN A 107 17.41 4.57 -9.98
N PRO A 108 17.38 4.96 -11.27
CA PRO A 108 16.12 5.21 -11.97
C PRO A 108 15.28 3.96 -12.22
N THR A 109 15.86 2.76 -12.09
CA THR A 109 15.13 1.50 -12.25
C THR A 109 14.38 1.19 -10.95
N PRO A 110 13.04 1.07 -10.96
CA PRO A 110 12.28 0.70 -9.78
C PRO A 110 12.81 -0.57 -9.12
N PHE A 111 12.85 -0.57 -7.78
CA PHE A 111 13.30 -1.70 -6.95
C PHE A 111 14.79 -2.08 -7.07
N ALA A 112 15.61 -1.34 -7.83
CA ALA A 112 17.00 -1.71 -8.07
C ALA A 112 17.97 -1.34 -6.93
N ASP A 113 17.71 -0.26 -6.20
CA ASP A 113 18.51 0.14 -5.03
C ASP A 113 17.65 0.07 -3.74
N PRO A 114 18.09 -0.65 -2.70
CA PRO A 114 17.36 -0.74 -1.43
C PRO A 114 17.22 0.58 -0.68
N ALA A 115 17.98 1.63 -1.02
CA ALA A 115 17.79 2.96 -0.48
C ALA A 115 16.57 3.70 -1.09
N ASP A 116 16.06 3.20 -2.23
CA ASP A 116 14.99 3.84 -3.00
C ASP A 116 13.59 3.28 -2.71
N TYR A 117 13.48 2.30 -1.81
CA TYR A 117 12.20 1.78 -1.37
C TYR A 117 12.19 1.45 0.13
N LYS A 118 10.99 1.30 0.69
CA LYS A 118 10.79 0.83 2.07
C LYS A 118 9.56 -0.06 2.15
N ILE A 119 9.71 -1.22 2.80
CA ILE A 119 8.61 -2.15 3.07
C ILE A 119 8.10 -1.85 4.48
N LEU A 120 6.79 -1.69 4.64
CA LEU A 120 6.14 -1.43 5.93
C LEU A 120 4.86 -2.26 6.04
N ARG A 121 4.39 -2.54 7.26
CA ARG A 121 3.00 -2.97 7.45
C ARG A 121 2.06 -1.86 7.01
N ASN A 122 0.92 -2.23 6.44
CA ASN A 122 -0.15 -1.28 6.18
C ASN A 122 -0.83 -0.93 7.51
N ASP A 123 -0.80 0.35 7.88
CA ASP A 123 -1.46 0.86 9.09
C ASP A 123 -2.98 0.75 9.03
N TRP A 124 -3.51 0.70 7.82
CA TRP A 124 -4.93 0.67 7.52
C TRP A 124 -5.21 -0.47 6.55
N PRO A 125 -5.01 -1.73 6.99
CA PRO A 125 -5.16 -2.90 6.15
C PRO A 125 -6.61 -3.06 5.68
N TYR A 126 -6.78 -3.88 4.64
CA TYR A 126 -8.10 -4.31 4.20
C TYR A 126 -8.70 -5.33 5.16
N GLY A 127 -10.02 -5.53 5.09
CA GLY A 127 -10.73 -6.54 5.86
C GLY A 127 -10.44 -7.93 5.30
N VAL A 128 -9.30 -8.48 5.68
CA VAL A 128 -8.80 -9.80 5.28
C VAL A 128 -8.84 -10.78 6.46
N THR A 129 -8.75 -12.08 6.18
CA THR A 129 -8.68 -13.09 7.24
C THR A 129 -7.41 -12.95 8.10
N PRO A 130 -7.42 -13.37 9.38
CA PRO A 130 -6.32 -13.10 10.33
C PRO A 130 -4.96 -13.70 9.96
N ASP A 131 -4.92 -14.70 9.08
CA ASP A 131 -3.70 -15.32 8.57
C ASP A 131 -3.00 -14.50 7.48
N ILE A 132 -3.60 -13.39 7.03
CA ILE A 132 -3.10 -12.56 5.95
C ILE A 132 -2.52 -11.27 6.52
N ASN A 133 -1.26 -10.98 6.17
CA ASN A 133 -0.60 -9.73 6.51
C ASN A 133 -0.53 -8.83 5.28
N HIS A 134 -0.95 -7.58 5.46
CA HIS A 134 -0.97 -6.57 4.42
C HIS A 134 0.23 -5.64 4.58
N LEU A 135 1.16 -5.69 3.63
CA LEU A 135 2.35 -4.85 3.54
C LEU A 135 2.20 -3.81 2.42
N VAL A 136 2.91 -2.70 2.56
CA VAL A 136 3.06 -1.67 1.55
C VAL A 136 4.54 -1.50 1.24
N VAL A 137 4.87 -1.51 -0.04
CA VAL A 137 6.21 -1.19 -0.54
C VAL A 137 6.14 0.21 -1.12
N TRP A 138 6.78 1.16 -0.44
CA TRP A 138 6.88 2.56 -0.85
C TRP A 138 8.10 2.75 -1.72
N LEU A 139 7.98 3.49 -2.82
CA LEU A 139 9.07 3.77 -3.76
C LEU A 139 9.32 5.27 -3.92
N ARG A 140 10.60 5.60 -4.13
CA ARG A 140 11.03 6.93 -4.59
C ARG A 140 10.93 7.08 -6.10
N THR A 141 11.13 5.97 -6.82
CA THR A 141 11.02 5.90 -8.28
C THR A 141 9.57 5.75 -8.71
N PRO A 142 9.12 6.44 -9.78
CA PRO A 142 7.82 6.19 -10.37
C PRO A 142 7.78 4.80 -11.03
N VAL A 143 6.59 4.19 -11.07
CA VAL A 143 6.35 2.93 -11.77
C VAL A 143 5.43 3.21 -12.98
N PRO A 144 5.93 3.07 -14.21
CA PRO A 144 5.14 3.34 -15.41
C PRO A 144 3.83 2.54 -15.47
N VAL A 145 2.77 3.23 -15.90
CA VAL A 145 1.42 2.68 -16.10
C VAL A 145 0.95 2.90 -17.53
N LYS A 146 0.03 2.04 -17.97
CA LYS A 146 -0.68 2.10 -19.24
C LYS A 146 -1.61 3.32 -19.26
N PRO A 147 -1.46 4.26 -20.22
CA PRO A 147 -2.28 5.48 -20.27
C PRO A 147 -3.79 5.23 -20.35
N GLU A 148 -4.20 4.11 -20.93
CA GLU A 148 -5.59 3.79 -21.22
C GLU A 148 -6.40 3.40 -19.97
N ASN A 149 -5.78 2.79 -18.96
CA ASN A 149 -6.50 2.22 -17.82
C ASN A 149 -5.78 2.37 -16.48
N GLY A 150 -4.54 2.89 -16.46
CA GLY A 150 -3.76 3.08 -15.25
C GLY A 150 -3.22 1.78 -14.62
N ASP A 151 -3.36 0.62 -15.30
CA ASP A 151 -2.67 -0.61 -14.92
C ASP A 151 -1.16 -0.49 -15.18
N VAL A 152 -0.32 -1.28 -14.52
CA VAL A 152 1.13 -1.27 -14.77
C VAL A 152 1.44 -1.73 -16.20
N THR A 153 2.49 -1.16 -16.82
CA THR A 153 2.98 -1.68 -18.10
C THR A 153 3.53 -3.10 -17.93
N ASP A 154 3.71 -3.82 -19.04
CA ASP A 154 4.20 -5.20 -18.98
C ASP A 154 5.65 -5.24 -18.47
N GLU A 155 6.46 -4.23 -18.80
CA GLU A 155 7.82 -4.03 -18.28
C GLU A 155 7.80 -3.73 -16.78
N SER A 156 6.94 -2.81 -16.33
CA SER A 156 6.75 -2.53 -14.90
C SER A 156 6.29 -3.76 -14.13
N ARG A 157 5.38 -4.55 -14.71
CA ARG A 157 4.90 -5.81 -14.12
C ARG A 157 6.03 -6.83 -13.97
N ALA A 158 6.90 -6.96 -14.97
CA ALA A 158 8.07 -7.83 -14.89
C ALA A 158 9.06 -7.38 -13.79
N LEU A 159 9.30 -6.07 -13.65
CA LEU A 159 10.16 -5.51 -12.59
C LEU A 159 9.57 -5.78 -11.20
N ILE A 160 8.26 -5.57 -11.03
CA ILE A 160 7.57 -5.84 -9.76
C ILE A 160 7.63 -7.34 -9.45
N GLU A 161 7.33 -8.20 -10.42
CA GLU A 161 7.36 -9.65 -10.21
C GLU A 161 8.77 -10.13 -9.83
N ASP A 162 9.82 -9.66 -10.51
CA ASP A 162 11.20 -9.98 -10.14
C ASP A 162 11.54 -9.51 -8.72
N PHE A 163 11.17 -8.29 -8.35
CA PHE A 163 11.32 -7.80 -6.98
C PHE A 163 10.59 -8.67 -5.96
N VAL A 164 9.34 -9.07 -6.26
CA VAL A 164 8.53 -9.92 -5.38
C VAL A 164 9.14 -11.30 -5.22
N GLN A 165 9.60 -11.91 -6.32
CA GLN A 165 10.26 -13.21 -6.32
C GLN A 165 11.55 -13.18 -5.49
N ARG A 166 12.42 -12.17 -5.69
CA ARG A 166 13.70 -12.07 -4.97
C ARG A 166 13.55 -11.69 -3.50
N THR A 167 12.53 -10.90 -3.14
CA THR A 167 12.39 -10.34 -1.79
C THR A 167 11.53 -11.21 -0.88
N PHE A 168 10.35 -11.60 -1.35
CA PHE A 168 9.37 -12.31 -0.52
C PHE A 168 9.47 -13.82 -0.76
N VAL A 169 9.32 -14.27 -2.01
CA VAL A 169 9.26 -15.70 -2.34
C VAL A 169 10.57 -16.41 -1.98
N ALA A 170 11.71 -15.85 -2.40
CA ALA A 170 13.03 -16.42 -2.12
C ALA A 170 13.34 -16.48 -0.62
N ARG A 171 12.82 -15.52 0.18
CA ARG A 171 12.98 -15.54 1.63
C ARG A 171 12.12 -16.61 2.29
N LEU A 172 10.87 -16.78 1.84
CA LEU A 172 9.99 -17.85 2.31
C LEU A 172 10.53 -19.24 1.95
N ALA A 173 11.20 -19.39 0.79
CA ALA A 173 11.86 -20.63 0.41
C ALA A 173 12.98 -21.08 1.37
N GLN A 174 13.53 -20.17 2.18
CA GLN A 174 14.56 -20.48 3.17
C GLN A 174 14.00 -21.09 4.45
N GLU A 175 12.67 -21.09 4.66
CA GLU A 175 12.00 -21.65 5.85
C GLU A 175 11.80 -23.18 5.77
N GLY A 176 12.63 -23.85 4.96
CA GLY A 176 12.60 -25.30 4.77
C GLY A 176 11.23 -25.78 4.28
N LYS A 177 10.64 -26.75 4.99
CA LYS A 177 9.35 -27.36 4.60
C LYS A 177 8.12 -26.56 5.04
N ARG A 178 8.28 -25.38 5.66
CA ARG A 178 7.14 -24.57 6.13
C ARG A 178 6.26 -24.10 4.98
N PHE A 179 6.88 -23.71 3.87
CA PHE A 179 6.21 -23.27 2.66
C PHE A 179 6.55 -24.23 1.53
N ALA A 180 5.66 -25.18 1.25
CA ALA A 180 5.86 -26.16 0.18
C ALA A 180 5.93 -25.48 -1.20
N ASP A 181 5.10 -24.46 -1.41
CA ASP A 181 5.17 -23.55 -2.55
C ASP A 181 5.21 -22.11 -2.05
N PRO A 182 6.39 -21.50 -1.87
CA PRO A 182 6.54 -20.14 -1.37
C PRO A 182 5.80 -19.08 -2.19
N LYS A 183 5.60 -19.31 -3.49
CA LYS A 183 4.92 -18.35 -4.39
C LYS A 183 3.43 -18.26 -4.07
N GLU A 184 2.81 -19.37 -3.71
CA GLU A 184 1.38 -19.44 -3.35
C GLU A 184 1.03 -18.71 -2.04
N HIS A 185 2.03 -18.20 -1.31
CA HIS A 185 1.87 -17.42 -0.09
C HIS A 185 2.04 -15.91 -0.29
N VAL A 186 2.27 -15.45 -1.53
CA VAL A 186 2.53 -14.03 -1.82
C VAL A 186 1.63 -13.56 -2.96
N LEU A 187 0.88 -12.50 -2.70
CA LEU A 187 0.13 -11.77 -3.72
C LEU A 187 0.58 -10.31 -3.73
N TRP A 188 0.47 -9.67 -4.88
CA TRP A 188 0.74 -8.26 -5.00
C TRP A 188 -0.22 -7.59 -5.97
N PHE A 189 -0.46 -6.30 -5.76
CA PHE A 189 -1.21 -5.46 -6.68
C PHE A 189 -0.77 -4.00 -6.51
N LYS A 190 -1.06 -3.19 -7.53
CA LYS A 190 -0.88 -1.74 -7.49
C LYS A 190 -2.24 -1.10 -7.73
N ASN A 191 -2.73 -0.34 -6.76
CA ASN A 191 -3.95 0.42 -6.94
C ASN A 191 -3.75 1.46 -8.06
N TRP A 192 -4.71 1.52 -9.00
CA TRP A 192 -4.75 2.60 -9.98
C TRP A 192 -5.06 3.95 -9.31
N THR A 193 -4.73 5.06 -9.96
CA THR A 193 -4.74 6.42 -9.38
C THR A 193 -6.05 6.80 -8.71
N ALA A 194 -7.20 6.34 -9.22
CA ALA A 194 -8.51 6.62 -8.62
C ALA A 194 -8.73 5.97 -7.24
N LEU A 195 -8.10 4.82 -6.95
CA LEU A 195 -8.23 4.07 -5.69
C LEU A 195 -7.13 4.37 -4.67
N GLN A 196 -6.07 5.07 -5.07
CA GLN A 196 -4.98 5.40 -4.18
C GLN A 196 -5.39 6.49 -3.18
N SER A 197 -5.25 6.17 -1.89
CA SER A 197 -5.36 7.14 -0.80
C SER A 197 -4.22 8.18 -0.81
N VAL A 198 -3.05 7.81 -1.32
CA VAL A 198 -1.82 8.63 -1.31
C VAL A 198 -1.25 8.70 -2.72
N ARG A 199 -1.81 9.57 -3.56
CA ARG A 199 -1.47 9.64 -5.00
C ARG A 199 -0.08 10.19 -5.30
N SER A 200 0.52 10.92 -4.37
CA SER A 200 1.79 11.60 -4.58
C SER A 200 3.01 10.80 -4.12
N LEU A 201 2.80 9.56 -3.64
CA LEU A 201 3.86 8.64 -3.26
C LEU A 201 3.65 7.34 -4.02
N GLU A 202 4.67 6.88 -4.72
CA GLU A 202 4.59 5.62 -5.44
C GLU A 202 4.58 4.45 -4.46
N HIS A 203 3.65 3.51 -4.64
CA HIS A 203 3.54 2.34 -3.77
C HIS A 203 2.83 1.17 -4.45
N MET A 204 3.17 -0.03 -3.98
CA MET A 204 2.44 -1.26 -4.26
C MET A 204 2.07 -1.96 -2.96
N HIS A 205 1.08 -2.83 -3.04
CA HIS A 205 0.60 -3.64 -1.93
C HIS A 205 1.09 -5.07 -2.09
N VAL A 206 1.52 -5.68 -0.99
CA VAL A 206 1.89 -7.09 -0.92
C VAL A 206 1.08 -7.74 0.19
N LEU A 207 0.38 -8.81 -0.13
CA LEU A 207 -0.33 -9.64 0.84
C LEU A 207 0.46 -10.94 1.01
N VAL A 208 0.72 -11.31 2.26
CA VAL A 208 1.41 -12.56 2.58
C VAL A 208 0.60 -13.40 3.55
N ARG A 209 0.47 -14.71 3.27
CA ARG A 209 -0.37 -15.63 4.06
C ARG A 209 0.45 -16.55 4.94
N GLY A 210 0.11 -16.63 6.22
CA GLY A 210 0.72 -17.55 7.19
C GLY A 210 2.20 -17.27 7.47
N VAL A 211 2.67 -16.06 7.16
CA VAL A 211 4.07 -15.67 7.36
C VAL A 211 4.31 -15.36 8.84
N PRO A 212 5.30 -16.00 9.49
CA PRO A 212 5.59 -15.77 10.90
C PRO A 212 6.18 -14.37 11.15
N GLU A 213 5.92 -13.86 12.35
CA GLU A 213 6.26 -12.50 12.76
C GLU A 213 7.74 -12.13 12.55
N HIS A 214 8.67 -13.07 12.77
CA HIS A 214 10.09 -12.78 12.62
C HIS A 214 10.48 -12.43 11.18
N ILE A 215 9.80 -12.98 10.16
CA ILE A 215 10.04 -12.64 8.74
C ILE A 215 9.40 -11.28 8.42
N LEU A 216 8.21 -11.02 8.96
CA LEU A 216 7.55 -9.71 8.78
C LEU A 216 8.44 -8.59 9.33
N ARG A 217 9.04 -8.79 10.49
CA ARG A 217 10.01 -7.87 11.11
C ARG A 217 11.29 -7.73 10.30
N GLU A 218 11.79 -8.82 9.74
CA GLU A 218 12.95 -8.79 8.86
C GLU A 218 12.70 -7.88 7.65
N TRP A 219 11.52 -7.96 7.03
CA TRP A 219 11.16 -7.12 5.90
C TRP A 219 10.89 -5.66 6.30
N THR A 220 10.19 -5.42 7.41
CA THR A 220 9.72 -4.06 7.72
C THR A 220 10.64 -3.28 8.64
N GLY A 221 11.52 -3.97 9.39
CA GLY A 221 12.30 -3.39 10.47
C GLY A 221 11.44 -2.82 11.61
N GLU A 222 10.14 -3.11 11.64
CA GLU A 222 9.23 -2.65 12.67
C GLU A 222 9.33 -3.56 13.90
N GLU A 223 9.45 -2.97 15.09
CA GLU A 223 9.36 -3.71 16.34
C GLU A 223 7.91 -4.17 16.59
N LEU A 224 7.70 -5.23 17.40
CA LEU A 224 6.37 -5.61 17.88
C LEU A 224 5.76 -4.34 18.48
N LEU A 225 4.58 -3.98 18.01
CA LEU A 225 3.68 -3.19 18.84
C LEU A 225 3.50 -4.02 20.12
N LYS A 226 4.12 -3.57 21.20
CA LYS A 226 3.79 -4.03 22.53
C LYS A 226 2.33 -3.60 22.74
N ASN A 227 1.40 -4.52 22.49
CA ASN A 227 0.04 -4.40 22.99
C ASN A 227 0.07 -4.33 24.52
#